data_AF-R0IF59-F1
#
_entry.id   AF-R0IF59-F1
#
_cell.length_a   1.000
_cell.length_b   1.000
_cell.length_c   1.000
_cell.angle_alpha   90.00
_cell.angle_beta   90.00
_cell.angle_gamma   90.00
#
_symmetry.space_group_name_H-M   'P 1'
#
loop_
_entity.id
_entity.type
_entity.pdbx_description
1 polymer ?
#
loop_
_entity_poly.entity_id
_entity_poly.type
_entity_poly.pdbx_seq_one_letter_code
_entity_poly.pdbx_strand_id
1 'polypeptide(L)'
;IRNEMLSQQRQADWLFTKLNEVMIEECYRYRKNEQPQRDSLVDAKQWEQFVNTAQSKIRTSKQCLAPLVKTAQYWGMNKVQHYEWASMGLKYCDVLAAAASRNPIWEDARVKLNQLLLRRITEGRFLRKTSNPFYLVDLEHLIAWTGKTDFERKGRRAYTLKYETIAQSDLPVDYVLDRFGII
;
A
#
# COMPACT_ATOMS: atom_id res chain seq x y z
N ILE A 1 8.17 -25.57 8.45
CA ILE A 1 6.91 -26.19 7.96
C ILE A 1 5.71 -26.00 8.93
N ARG A 2 5.54 -26.78 10.03
CA ARG A 2 4.34 -26.65 10.90
C ARG A 2 4.18 -25.26 11.55
N ASN A 3 5.28 -24.65 12.00
CA ASN A 3 5.27 -23.31 12.59
C ASN A 3 5.01 -22.18 11.56
N GLU A 4 5.40 -22.35 10.30
CA GLU A 4 5.12 -21.38 9.23
C GLU A 4 3.65 -21.40 8.81
N MET A 5 3.05 -22.58 8.68
CA MET A 5 1.61 -22.71 8.39
C MET A 5 0.76 -22.09 9.51
N LEU A 6 1.12 -22.32 10.78
CA LEU A 6 0.41 -21.71 11.91
C LEU A 6 0.57 -20.19 11.96
N SER A 7 1.71 -19.66 11.52
CA SER A 7 1.94 -18.22 11.39
C SER A 7 1.10 -17.61 10.27
N GLN A 8 1.07 -18.26 9.09
CA GLN A 8 0.26 -17.83 7.95
C GLN A 8 -1.23 -17.85 8.24
N GLN A 9 -1.71 -18.88 8.97
CA GLN A 9 -3.11 -19.00 9.35
C GLN A 9 -3.53 -17.91 10.34
N ARG A 10 -2.72 -17.64 11.37
CA ARG A 10 -2.96 -16.51 12.29
C ARG A 10 -2.96 -15.16 11.58
N GLN A 11 -2.12 -14.98 10.55
CA GLN A 11 -2.07 -13.75 9.75
C GLN A 11 -3.32 -13.58 8.89
N ALA A 12 -3.81 -14.65 8.26
CA ALA A 12 -5.07 -14.63 7.52
C ALA A 12 -6.26 -14.33 8.44
N ASP A 13 -6.34 -15.02 9.58
CA ASP A 13 -7.40 -14.83 10.57
C ASP A 13 -7.42 -13.39 11.13
N TRP A 14 -6.25 -12.81 11.35
CA TRP A 14 -6.13 -11.40 11.75
C TRP A 14 -6.61 -10.43 10.66
N LEU A 15 -6.24 -10.66 9.39
CA LEU A 15 -6.70 -9.85 8.26
C LEU A 15 -8.22 -9.90 8.12
N PHE A 16 -8.82 -11.08 8.28
CA PHE A 16 -10.28 -11.23 8.31
C PHE A 16 -10.92 -10.55 9.52
N THR A 17 -10.27 -10.62 10.69
CA THR A 17 -10.74 -9.96 11.92
C THR A 17 -10.75 -8.44 11.75
N LYS A 18 -9.70 -7.85 11.17
CA LYS A 18 -9.66 -6.40 10.90
C LYS A 18 -10.66 -5.96 9.85
N LEU A 19 -10.86 -6.76 8.81
CA LEU A 19 -11.90 -6.50 7.82
C LEU A 19 -13.29 -6.51 8.47
N ASN A 20 -13.53 -7.46 9.38
CA ASN A 20 -14.77 -7.55 10.15
C ASN A 20 -14.94 -6.41 11.15
N GLU A 21 -13.90 -5.98 11.85
CA GLU A 21 -13.95 -4.86 12.80
C GLU A 21 -14.34 -3.55 12.10
N VAL A 22 -13.72 -3.24 10.94
CA VAL A 22 -14.08 -2.07 10.14
C VAL A 22 -15.53 -2.17 9.65
N MET A 23 -15.95 -3.35 9.18
CA MET A 23 -17.33 -3.58 8.75
C MET A 23 -18.32 -3.42 9.91
N ILE A 24 -18.01 -3.93 11.10
CA ILE A 24 -18.87 -3.83 12.28
C ILE A 24 -18.93 -2.39 12.78
N GLU A 25 -17.80 -1.68 12.85
CA GLU A 25 -17.77 -0.32 13.38
C GLU A 25 -18.49 0.68 12.47
N GLU A 26 -18.33 0.54 11.16
CA GLU A 26 -19.10 1.31 10.17
C GLU A 26 -20.59 0.94 10.19
N CYS A 27 -20.94 -0.34 10.26
CA CYS A 27 -22.34 -0.78 10.40
C CYS A 27 -22.98 -0.35 11.73
N TYR A 28 -22.22 -0.33 12.82
CA TYR A 28 -22.70 0.05 14.16
C TYR A 28 -22.95 1.57 14.25
N ARG A 29 -22.06 2.38 13.66
CA ARG A 29 -22.26 3.84 13.55
C ARG A 29 -23.48 4.19 12.69
N TYR A 30 -23.71 3.44 11.60
CA TYR A 30 -24.93 3.56 10.80
C TYR A 30 -26.18 3.24 11.63
N ARG A 31 -26.19 2.10 12.34
CA ARG A 31 -27.34 1.67 13.18
C ARG A 31 -27.66 2.59 14.35
N LYS A 32 -26.67 3.28 14.92
CA LYS A 32 -26.85 4.13 16.10
C LYS A 32 -27.36 5.54 15.75
N ASN A 33 -27.22 5.96 14.50
CA ASN A 33 -27.70 7.26 14.03
C ASN A 33 -29.16 7.24 13.53
N GLU A 34 -29.82 6.07 13.49
CA GLU A 34 -31.24 5.96 13.19
C GLU A 34 -32.08 6.01 14.48
N GLN A 35 -32.59 7.19 14.82
CA GLN A 35 -33.95 7.30 15.38
C GLN A 35 -34.93 7.56 14.22
N PRO A 36 -36.15 7.00 14.28
CA PRO A 36 -36.97 6.79 13.10
C PRO A 36 -37.67 8.09 12.69
N GLN A 37 -37.16 8.76 11.66
CA GLN A 37 -37.99 9.62 10.82
C GLN A 37 -37.89 9.16 9.37
N ARG A 38 -39.04 8.64 8.91
CA ARG A 38 -39.33 8.24 7.55
C ARG A 38 -39.07 9.41 6.59
N ASP A 39 -38.08 9.25 5.73
CA ASP A 39 -38.09 9.76 4.35
C ASP A 39 -37.55 8.65 3.43
N SER A 40 -38.40 7.66 3.20
CA SER A 40 -38.10 6.29 2.76
C SER A 40 -37.88 6.11 1.25
N LEU A 41 -37.25 7.08 0.56
CA LEU A 41 -36.95 6.95 -0.87
C LEU A 41 -35.58 7.47 -1.29
N VAL A 42 -34.99 8.38 -0.51
CA VAL A 42 -33.59 8.84 -0.72
C VAL A 42 -32.59 7.81 -0.18
N ASP A 43 -33.02 6.99 0.78
CA ASP A 43 -32.15 6.09 1.55
C ASP A 43 -31.89 4.73 0.87
N ALA A 44 -32.88 4.12 0.21
CA ALA A 44 -32.72 2.78 -0.37
C ALA A 44 -31.64 2.74 -1.48
N LYS A 45 -31.57 3.76 -2.33
CA LYS A 45 -30.58 3.83 -3.41
C LYS A 45 -29.18 4.17 -2.89
N GLN A 46 -29.08 5.02 -1.86
CA GLN A 46 -27.80 5.33 -1.21
C GLN A 46 -27.28 4.13 -0.42
N TRP A 47 -28.17 3.40 0.27
CA TRP A 47 -27.86 2.15 0.94
C TRP A 47 -27.45 1.05 -0.03
N GLU A 48 -28.15 0.89 -1.15
CA GLU A 48 -27.77 -0.04 -2.21
C GLU A 48 -26.40 0.31 -2.80
N GLN A 49 -26.11 1.60 -3.04
CA GLN A 49 -24.79 2.07 -3.47
C GLN A 49 -23.71 1.77 -2.43
N PHE A 50 -23.99 1.98 -1.13
CA PHE A 50 -23.09 1.65 -0.04
C PHE A 50 -22.80 0.14 0.01
N VAL A 51 -23.83 -0.71 -0.02
CA VAL A 51 -23.69 -2.17 -0.02
C VAL A 51 -22.91 -2.65 -1.24
N ASN A 52 -23.22 -2.14 -2.43
CA ASN A 52 -22.49 -2.47 -3.65
C ASN A 52 -21.02 -2.05 -3.56
N THR A 53 -20.74 -0.87 -2.98
CA THR A 53 -19.37 -0.39 -2.73
C THR A 53 -18.64 -1.29 -1.73
N ALA A 54 -19.28 -1.67 -0.63
CA ALA A 54 -18.73 -2.56 0.38
C ALA A 54 -18.44 -3.95 -0.19
N GLN A 55 -19.38 -4.55 -0.93
CA GLN A 55 -19.19 -5.83 -1.60
C GLN A 55 -18.07 -5.77 -2.64
N SER A 56 -17.98 -4.68 -3.41
CA SER A 56 -16.87 -4.47 -4.34
C SER A 56 -15.54 -4.42 -3.61
N LYS A 57 -15.44 -3.67 -2.50
CA LYS A 57 -14.23 -3.60 -1.67
C LYS A 57 -13.85 -4.96 -1.08
N ILE A 58 -14.82 -5.76 -0.63
CA ILE A 58 -14.58 -7.12 -0.14
C ILE A 58 -14.06 -8.04 -1.27
N ARG A 59 -14.60 -7.93 -2.48
CA ARG A 59 -14.11 -8.70 -3.63
C ARG A 59 -12.67 -8.31 -3.98
N THR A 60 -12.39 -7.01 -4.03
CA THR A 60 -11.04 -6.50 -4.31
C THR A 60 -10.05 -6.88 -3.21
N SER A 61 -10.44 -6.82 -1.93
CA SER A 61 -9.56 -7.21 -0.82
C SER A 61 -9.22 -8.70 -0.87
N LYS A 62 -10.19 -9.57 -1.20
CA LYS A 62 -9.96 -11.01 -1.41
C LYS A 62 -8.97 -11.26 -2.55
N GLN A 63 -9.09 -10.54 -3.66
CA GLN A 63 -8.17 -10.67 -4.79
C GLN A 63 -6.76 -10.16 -4.47
N CYS A 64 -6.65 -9.09 -3.67
CA CYS A 64 -5.36 -8.57 -3.20
C CYS A 64 -4.70 -9.48 -2.13
N LEU A 65 -5.40 -10.45 -1.56
CA LEU A 65 -4.84 -11.26 -0.46
C LEU A 65 -3.56 -11.99 -0.87
N ALA A 66 -3.59 -12.72 -1.98
CA ALA A 66 -2.43 -13.47 -2.47
C ALA A 66 -1.19 -12.58 -2.75
N PRO A 67 -1.30 -11.48 -3.52
CA PRO A 67 -0.16 -10.59 -3.73
C PRO A 67 0.32 -9.89 -2.45
N LEU A 68 -0.57 -9.55 -1.52
CA LEU A 68 -0.16 -8.94 -0.24
C LEU A 68 0.56 -9.94 0.67
N VAL A 69 0.12 -11.20 0.70
CA VAL A 69 0.84 -12.29 1.41
C VAL A 69 2.23 -12.48 0.81
N LYS A 70 2.34 -12.49 -0.52
CA LYS A 70 3.64 -12.57 -1.20
C LYS A 70 4.54 -11.36 -0.87
N THR A 71 3.97 -10.16 -0.84
CA THR A 71 4.70 -8.96 -0.44
C THR A 71 5.19 -9.06 1.01
N ALA A 72 4.33 -9.54 1.92
CA ALA A 72 4.65 -9.73 3.33
C ALA A 72 5.76 -10.78 3.54
N GLN A 73 5.87 -11.79 2.68
CA GLN A 73 6.96 -12.77 2.74
C GLN A 73 8.34 -12.14 2.52
N TYR A 74 8.44 -11.12 1.66
CA TYR A 74 9.69 -10.43 1.38
C TYR A 74 9.96 -9.27 2.32
N TRP A 75 8.98 -8.39 2.50
CA TRP A 75 9.19 -7.13 3.22
C TRP A 75 8.65 -7.15 4.65
N GLY A 76 7.80 -8.10 4.99
CA GLY A 76 7.19 -8.22 6.30
C GLY A 76 5.80 -7.57 6.38
N MET A 77 4.91 -8.20 7.15
CA MET A 77 3.53 -7.77 7.32
C MET A 77 3.41 -6.39 7.98
N ASN A 78 4.37 -6.02 8.84
CA ASN A 78 4.37 -4.71 9.50
C ASN A 78 4.40 -3.54 8.51
N LYS A 79 5.08 -3.67 7.36
CA LYS A 79 5.06 -2.64 6.31
C LYS A 79 3.79 -2.70 5.48
N VAL A 80 3.29 -3.89 5.17
CA VAL A 80 2.01 -4.06 4.47
C VAL A 80 0.87 -3.36 5.21
N GLN A 81 0.87 -3.47 6.54
CA GLN A 81 -0.09 -2.82 7.43
C GLN A 81 0.16 -1.30 7.51
N HIS A 82 1.40 -0.89 7.80
CA HIS A 82 1.74 0.52 7.99
C HIS A 82 1.49 1.36 6.74
N TYR A 83 1.85 0.86 5.57
CA TYR A 83 1.57 1.54 4.30
C TYR A 83 0.17 1.26 3.76
N GLU A 84 -0.68 0.57 4.52
CA GLU A 84 -2.08 0.31 4.17
C GLU A 84 -2.27 -0.25 2.74
N TRP A 85 -1.35 -1.09 2.25
CA TRP A 85 -1.39 -1.58 0.87
C TRP A 85 -2.63 -2.45 0.58
N ALA A 86 -3.28 -2.97 1.63
CA ALA A 86 -4.56 -3.66 1.55
C ALA A 86 -5.73 -2.77 1.09
N SER A 87 -5.61 -1.44 1.19
CA SER A 87 -6.60 -0.49 0.69
C SER A 87 -6.50 -0.24 -0.82
N MET A 88 -5.44 -0.75 -1.46
CA MET A 88 -5.16 -0.51 -2.87
C MET A 88 -5.89 -1.50 -3.80
N GLY A 89 -6.04 -1.15 -5.07
CA GLY A 89 -6.66 -2.03 -6.07
C GLY A 89 -5.75 -3.19 -6.51
N LEU A 90 -6.37 -4.25 -7.05
CA LEU A 90 -5.68 -5.49 -7.47
C LEU A 90 -4.41 -5.25 -8.30
N LYS A 91 -4.51 -4.41 -9.35
CA LYS A 91 -3.36 -4.08 -10.20
C LYS A 91 -2.17 -3.54 -9.39
N TYR A 92 -2.43 -2.71 -8.39
CA TYR A 92 -1.38 -2.18 -7.52
C TYR A 92 -0.78 -3.30 -6.66
N CYS A 93 -1.63 -4.13 -6.04
CA CYS A 93 -1.19 -5.27 -5.24
C CYS A 93 -0.30 -6.22 -6.05
N ASP A 94 -0.65 -6.54 -7.30
CA ASP A 94 0.14 -7.42 -8.17
C ASP A 94 1.51 -6.83 -8.51
N VAL A 95 1.56 -5.54 -8.87
CA VAL A 95 2.82 -4.85 -9.17
C VAL A 95 3.68 -4.71 -7.91
N LEU A 96 3.08 -4.45 -6.76
CA LEU A 96 3.77 -4.42 -5.47
C LEU A 96 4.42 -5.78 -5.15
N ALA A 97 3.67 -6.87 -5.34
CA ALA A 97 4.19 -8.23 -5.12
C ALA A 97 5.34 -8.57 -6.09
N ALA A 98 5.26 -8.10 -7.34
CA ALA A 98 6.34 -8.24 -8.31
C ALA A 98 7.57 -7.40 -7.91
N ALA A 99 7.38 -6.17 -7.45
CA ALA A 99 8.45 -5.29 -6.99
C ALA A 99 9.18 -5.88 -5.78
N ALA A 100 8.43 -6.38 -4.80
CA ALA A 100 8.97 -7.06 -3.63
C ALA A 100 9.71 -8.35 -4.01
N SER A 101 9.19 -9.13 -4.95
CA SER A 101 9.86 -10.34 -5.42
C SER A 101 11.17 -10.06 -6.15
N ARG A 102 11.27 -8.93 -6.87
CA ARG A 102 12.49 -8.49 -7.57
C ARG A 102 13.51 -7.82 -6.64
N ASN A 103 13.04 -7.20 -5.56
CA ASN A 103 13.87 -6.53 -4.56
C ASN A 103 13.52 -7.07 -3.16
N PRO A 104 13.89 -8.34 -2.87
CA PRO A 104 13.37 -9.06 -1.71
C PRO A 104 13.87 -8.51 -0.37
N ILE A 105 15.04 -7.85 -0.35
CA ILE A 105 15.64 -7.29 0.86
C ILE A 105 15.07 -5.89 1.07
N TRP A 106 14.36 -5.67 2.18
CA TRP A 106 13.70 -4.39 2.45
C TRP A 106 14.68 -3.22 2.47
N GLU A 107 15.86 -3.40 3.07
CA GLU A 107 16.89 -2.36 3.19
C GLU A 107 17.39 -1.89 1.83
N ASP A 108 17.50 -2.80 0.87
CA ASP A 108 17.86 -2.52 -0.52
C ASP A 108 16.71 -1.84 -1.27
N ALA A 109 15.50 -2.38 -1.15
CA ALA A 109 14.30 -1.80 -1.74
C ALA A 109 14.05 -0.38 -1.24
N ARG A 110 14.26 -0.12 0.05
CA ARG A 110 14.11 1.18 0.70
C ARG A 110 15.03 2.23 0.10
N VAL A 111 16.30 1.89 -0.14
CA VAL A 111 17.26 2.82 -0.80
C VAL A 111 16.72 3.25 -2.16
N LYS A 112 16.30 2.29 -2.99
CA LYS A 112 15.76 2.54 -4.34
C LYS A 112 14.45 3.33 -4.31
N LEU A 113 13.54 2.98 -3.39
CA LEU A 113 12.26 3.66 -3.21
C LEU A 113 12.46 5.12 -2.79
N ASN A 114 13.36 5.39 -1.84
CA ASN A 114 13.64 6.77 -1.42
C ASN A 114 14.22 7.59 -2.57
N GLN A 115 15.10 7.02 -3.39
CA GLN A 115 15.64 7.70 -4.57
C GLN A 115 14.52 8.06 -5.57
N LEU A 116 13.56 7.15 -5.78
CA LEU A 116 12.39 7.41 -6.62
C LEU A 116 11.48 8.50 -6.05
N LEU A 117 11.25 8.49 -4.73
CA LEU A 117 10.43 9.50 -4.03
C LEU A 117 11.13 10.87 -4.02
N LEU A 118 12.41 10.93 -3.67
CA LEU A 118 13.18 12.17 -3.63
C LEU A 118 13.19 12.84 -5.01
N ARG A 119 13.43 12.07 -6.08
CA ARG A 119 13.32 12.61 -7.45
C ARG A 119 11.95 13.21 -7.72
N ARG A 120 10.87 12.57 -7.28
CA ARG A 120 9.52 13.12 -7.48
C ARG A 120 9.35 14.45 -6.75
N ILE A 121 9.82 14.52 -5.52
CA ILE A 121 9.76 15.73 -4.70
C ILE A 121 10.58 16.86 -5.37
N THR A 122 11.81 16.59 -5.81
CA THR A 122 12.66 17.59 -6.46
C THR A 122 12.13 18.04 -7.83
N GLU A 123 11.33 17.22 -8.50
CA GLU A 123 10.56 17.60 -9.69
C GLU A 123 9.27 18.37 -9.37
N GLY A 124 9.04 18.77 -8.11
CA GLY A 124 7.87 19.53 -7.67
C GLY A 124 6.59 18.70 -7.56
N ARG A 125 6.69 17.36 -7.54
CA ARG A 125 5.54 16.45 -7.44
C ARG A 125 5.36 15.97 -6.01
N PHE A 126 4.28 16.42 -5.36
CA PHE A 126 3.95 16.01 -4.01
C PHE A 126 3.74 14.49 -3.85
N LEU A 127 4.09 13.98 -2.68
CA LEU A 127 3.74 12.62 -2.26
C LEU A 127 2.25 12.52 -1.93
N ARG A 128 1.75 11.28 -1.82
CA ARG A 128 0.35 11.05 -1.42
C ARG A 128 0.18 11.53 0.02
N LYS A 129 -1.00 12.09 0.34
CA LYS A 129 -1.40 12.41 1.72
C LYS A 129 -1.94 11.18 2.47
N THR A 130 -1.40 10.01 2.16
CA THR A 130 -1.80 8.71 2.73
C THR A 130 -0.57 8.04 3.29
N SER A 131 -0.74 7.06 4.17
CA SER A 131 0.36 6.25 4.71
C SER A 131 1.20 5.61 3.60
N ASN A 132 0.62 5.29 2.43
CA ASN A 132 1.35 4.82 1.25
C ASN A 132 1.92 5.96 0.38
N PRO A 133 3.24 6.18 0.28
CA PRO A 133 3.80 7.24 -0.56
C PRO A 133 4.00 6.82 -2.02
N PHE A 134 3.94 5.52 -2.32
CA PHE A 134 4.30 4.96 -3.62
C PHE A 134 3.15 5.03 -4.62
N TYR A 135 3.47 5.51 -5.83
CA TYR A 135 2.59 5.31 -6.98
C TYR A 135 2.97 4.05 -7.74
N LEU A 136 2.06 3.57 -8.58
CA LEU A 136 2.30 2.39 -9.42
C LEU A 136 3.58 2.50 -10.24
N VAL A 137 3.86 3.70 -10.78
CA VAL A 137 5.06 3.99 -11.56
C VAL A 137 6.36 3.86 -10.75
N ASP A 138 6.31 4.14 -9.44
CA ASP A 138 7.47 3.98 -8.55
C ASP A 138 7.79 2.48 -8.40
N LEU A 139 6.76 1.66 -8.22
CA LEU A 139 6.90 0.20 -8.15
C LEU A 139 7.35 -0.41 -9.48
N GLU A 140 6.87 0.10 -10.61
CA GLU A 140 7.31 -0.31 -11.95
C GLU A 140 8.81 -0.02 -12.17
N HIS A 141 9.30 1.13 -11.72
CA HIS A 141 10.73 1.42 -11.75
C HIS A 141 11.52 0.55 -10.78
N LEU A 142 10.99 0.29 -9.59
CA LEU A 142 11.62 -0.61 -8.63
C LEU A 142 11.78 -2.02 -9.22
N ILE A 143 10.77 -2.53 -9.95
CA ILE A 143 10.86 -3.81 -10.67
C ILE A 143 12.02 -3.81 -11.67
N ALA A 144 12.21 -2.70 -12.39
CA ALA A 144 13.30 -2.56 -13.36
C ALA A 144 14.68 -2.37 -12.70
N TRP A 145 14.72 -1.91 -11.44
CA TRP A 145 15.95 -1.64 -10.69
C TRP A 145 16.41 -2.84 -9.87
N THR A 146 16.93 -3.88 -10.54
CA THR A 146 17.27 -5.16 -9.89
C THR A 146 18.60 -5.18 -9.12
N GLY A 147 19.57 -4.36 -9.52
CA GLY A 147 20.92 -4.35 -8.94
C GLY A 147 21.15 -3.28 -7.87
N LYS A 148 22.33 -3.32 -7.23
CA LYS A 148 22.87 -2.27 -6.34
C LYS A 148 23.74 -1.29 -7.11
N THR A 149 23.22 -0.84 -8.24
CA THR A 149 23.89 0.05 -9.19
C THR A 149 22.97 1.21 -9.50
N ASP A 150 23.49 2.25 -10.12
CA ASP A 150 22.66 3.35 -10.61
C ASP A 150 21.56 2.83 -11.55
N PHE A 151 20.39 3.46 -11.47
CA PHE A 151 19.27 3.17 -12.34
C PHE A 151 19.17 4.19 -13.43
N GLU A 152 19.30 3.73 -14.67
CA GLU A 152 19.12 4.53 -15.86
C GLU A 152 17.74 4.29 -16.47
N ARG A 153 16.91 5.32 -16.49
CA ARG A 153 15.72 5.32 -17.35
C ARG A 153 16.10 5.92 -18.69
N LYS A 154 15.86 5.17 -19.77
CA LYS A 154 16.02 5.65 -21.15
C LYS A 154 14.68 6.13 -21.72
N GLY A 155 14.73 7.01 -22.73
CA GLY A 155 13.56 7.52 -23.46
C GLY A 155 13.30 9.02 -23.28
N ARG A 156 12.07 9.46 -23.54
CA ARG A 156 11.70 10.90 -23.61
C ARG A 156 11.96 11.69 -22.31
N ARG A 157 11.97 11.02 -21.16
CA ARG A 157 12.32 11.62 -19.86
C ARG A 157 13.41 10.77 -19.24
N ALA A 158 14.58 10.79 -19.87
CA ALA A 158 15.73 10.06 -19.37
C ALA A 158 16.22 10.68 -18.06
N TYR A 159 16.60 9.83 -17.12
CA TYR A 159 17.22 10.25 -15.87
C TYR A 159 18.02 9.09 -15.29
N THR A 160 18.97 9.44 -14.43
CA THR A 160 19.76 8.48 -13.66
C THR A 160 19.51 8.70 -12.19
N LEU A 161 19.26 7.63 -11.44
CA LEU A 161 19.18 7.64 -9.98
C LEU A 161 20.38 6.89 -9.41
N LYS A 162 21.03 7.48 -8.41
CA LYS A 162 22.15 6.85 -7.71
C LYS A 162 21.65 5.76 -6.77
N TYR A 163 22.37 4.65 -6.69
CA TYR A 163 22.16 3.70 -5.59
C TYR A 163 22.87 4.21 -4.34
N GLU A 164 22.23 5.14 -3.63
CA GLU A 164 22.77 5.74 -2.41
C GLU A 164 21.68 5.96 -1.36
N THR A 165 22.05 5.78 -0.09
CA THR A 165 21.14 5.99 1.04
C THR A 165 20.87 7.47 1.21
N ILE A 166 19.60 7.82 1.44
CA ILE A 166 19.17 9.18 1.74
C ILE A 166 19.09 9.34 3.27
N ALA A 167 19.72 10.38 3.79
CA ALA A 167 19.65 10.80 5.17
C ALA A 167 18.61 11.93 5.34
N GLN A 168 18.21 12.20 6.59
CA GLN A 168 17.28 13.28 6.92
C GLN A 168 17.79 14.66 6.46
N SER A 169 19.11 14.86 6.43
CA SER A 169 19.76 16.08 5.94
C SER A 169 19.56 16.34 4.45
N ASP A 170 19.24 15.30 3.68
CA ASP A 170 19.10 15.36 2.22
C ASP A 170 17.65 15.67 1.81
N LEU A 171 16.72 15.68 2.77
CA LEU A 171 15.30 15.91 2.53
C LEU A 171 14.96 17.40 2.58
N PRO A 172 14.01 17.87 1.75
CA PRO A 172 13.45 19.21 1.91
C PRO A 172 12.74 19.35 3.27
N VAL A 173 12.61 20.59 3.74
CA VAL A 173 12.16 20.95 5.11
C VAL A 173 10.86 20.26 5.54
N ASP A 174 9.94 20.01 4.61
CA ASP A 174 8.62 19.45 4.90
C ASP A 174 8.54 17.91 4.85
N TYR A 175 9.68 17.22 4.70
CA TYR A 175 9.74 15.77 4.56
C TYR A 175 10.59 15.11 5.64
N VAL A 176 10.14 13.96 6.14
CA VAL A 176 10.81 13.19 7.19
C VAL A 176 10.81 11.72 6.86
N LEU A 177 11.84 11.00 7.32
CA LEU A 177 11.83 9.54 7.21
C LEU A 177 10.90 8.92 8.26
N ASP A 178 10.05 8.01 7.82
CA ASP A 178 9.15 7.26 8.69
C ASP A 178 9.89 6.16 9.48
N ARG A 179 9.14 5.43 10.31
CA ARG A 179 9.68 4.34 11.16
C ARG A 179 10.34 3.18 10.39
N PHE A 180 10.09 3.05 9.10
CA PHE A 180 10.71 2.06 8.22
C PHE A 180 11.75 2.69 7.29
N GLY A 181 12.00 3.99 7.44
CA GLY A 181 12.99 4.78 6.72
C GLY A 181 12.56 5.17 5.31
N ILE A 182 11.26 5.31 5.05
CA ILE A 182 10.73 5.86 3.79
C ILE A 182 10.39 7.35 3.99
N ILE A 183 10.62 8.18 2.95
CA ILE A 183 10.26 9.62 2.92
C ILE A 183 8.74 9.85 3.02
#